data_AF-A0A9C5Z7B3-F1
#
_entry.id   AF-A0A9C5Z7B3-F1
#
_cell.length_a   1.000
_cell.length_b   1.000
_cell.length_c   1.000
_cell.angle_alpha   90.00
_cell.angle_beta   90.00
_cell.angle_gamma   90.00
#
_symmetry.space_group_name_H-M   'P 1'
#
loop_
_entity.id
_entity.type
_entity.pdbx_description
1 polymer ?
#
loop_
_entity_poly.entity_id
_entity_poly.type
_entity_poly.pdbx_seq_one_letter_code
_entity_poly.pdbx_strand_id
1 'polypeptide(L)'
;MGDIVNNIEIFKRLNFDTSNQWIFYDERFHKFFDFFANNITDSNILTETEVLEQEELLRKNQYVETNEKCAECLQKFVSKYPGLLIDTEDDIISLRKSIDTMEKFLHGYDELINDMRDTKQSLNADYSKLEEQFNLLVNKERNILSICQSKVKRLEELHSENFKKNAEVAKMFATVQSPPLFMHQLSLDQYFSKSDSFMRHFSLYLKQNFKFQESEFDNSLTDLQEDAEKLNSLKKLIEQYEMDYFIEKARGRGTQGVVDGLDLTKIHVVSLSDMERETNELAIVNAHQEIVQKALMVDLENLVRQQAQHIIEMNLYENTKEKLGRAQKRHQNNSILSQVISNVLSNAELIWIGIQLDLEKKHSRFDNSEGLKSESQLCLQRIHHMRNAASNTSDILSVEFITKMIQHLSLHLQHRPRDEVKACLHEYEKFMRLFNYALSGLLSRKHYATILEKLEEINHVETVLRSFVYDGPVDTPMFENVSYLKPIFNANMKKELIDKQLRQMRTQFHENVIERMDKLWRYRQLLWMWFLRDSSRVLRAIEEIKKMAAKAPQILKTLGGIKRK
;
A
#
# COMPACT_ATOMS: atom_id res chain seq x y z
N MET A 1 -77.37 41.61 16.45
CA MET A 1 -78.25 41.88 15.27
C MET A 1 -79.21 43.05 15.51
N GLY A 2 -78.92 43.96 16.47
CA GLY A 2 -79.69 45.19 16.69
C GLY A 2 -79.06 46.45 16.06
N ASP A 3 -77.73 46.48 15.91
CA ASP A 3 -77.00 47.70 15.48
C ASP A 3 -76.82 47.88 13.96
N ILE A 4 -77.15 46.86 13.16
CA ILE A 4 -77.07 46.97 11.68
C ILE A 4 -78.24 47.81 11.14
N VAL A 5 -79.36 47.89 11.87
CA VAL A 5 -80.58 48.57 11.41
C VAL A 5 -80.46 50.10 11.49
N ASN A 6 -79.74 50.64 12.48
CA ASN A 6 -79.58 52.10 12.66
C ASN A 6 -78.67 52.75 11.59
N ASN A 7 -77.64 52.05 11.11
CA ASN A 7 -76.73 52.60 10.10
C ASN A 7 -77.38 52.72 8.71
N ILE A 8 -78.39 51.89 8.41
CA ILE A 8 -79.09 51.89 7.11
C ILE A 8 -79.95 53.15 6.92
N GLU A 9 -80.51 53.71 7.99
CA GLU A 9 -81.31 54.95 7.90
C GLU A 9 -80.46 56.18 7.54
N ILE A 10 -79.19 56.23 7.98
CA ILE A 10 -78.26 57.33 7.70
C ILE A 10 -77.86 57.33 6.21
N PHE A 11 -77.56 56.17 5.63
CA PHE A 11 -77.23 56.07 4.20
C PHE A 11 -78.42 56.43 3.30
N LYS A 12 -79.65 56.12 3.73
CA LYS A 12 -80.86 56.58 3.03
C LYS A 12 -81.03 58.10 3.07
N ARG A 13 -80.72 58.77 4.19
CA ARG A 13 -80.75 60.24 4.29
C ARG A 13 -79.74 60.91 3.36
N LEU A 14 -78.61 60.25 3.09
CA LEU A 14 -77.56 60.71 2.18
C LEU A 14 -77.76 60.24 0.72
N ASN A 15 -78.93 59.68 0.39
CA ASN A 15 -79.33 59.27 -0.95
C ASN A 15 -78.47 58.13 -1.57
N PHE A 16 -77.88 57.26 -0.75
CA PHE A 16 -77.20 56.04 -1.24
C PHE A 16 -78.20 54.90 -1.49
N ASP A 17 -78.14 54.26 -2.66
CA ASP A 17 -78.98 53.11 -3.02
C ASP A 17 -78.45 51.83 -2.34
N THR A 18 -79.03 51.49 -1.18
CA THR A 18 -78.60 50.36 -0.35
C THR A 18 -79.20 49.00 -0.77
N SER A 19 -79.89 48.92 -1.90
CA SER A 19 -80.66 47.72 -2.28
C SER A 19 -79.81 46.52 -2.73
N ASN A 20 -78.53 46.70 -3.07
CA ASN A 20 -77.67 45.62 -3.60
C ASN A 20 -76.21 45.62 -3.10
N GLN A 21 -75.91 46.18 -1.92
CA GLN A 21 -74.53 46.28 -1.43
C GLN A 21 -74.30 45.47 -0.15
N TRP A 22 -73.20 44.70 -0.14
CA TRP A 22 -72.72 43.96 1.02
C TRP A 22 -71.93 44.92 1.90
N ILE A 23 -72.48 45.28 3.06
CA ILE A 23 -71.76 46.10 4.04
C ILE A 23 -70.85 45.16 4.85
N PHE A 24 -69.55 45.22 4.61
CA PHE A 24 -68.56 44.51 5.44
C PHE A 24 -68.51 45.15 6.83
N TYR A 25 -68.78 44.36 7.86
CA TYR A 25 -68.65 44.78 9.26
C TYR A 25 -67.21 44.53 9.72
N ASP A 26 -66.39 45.58 9.82
CA ASP A 26 -65.10 45.56 10.53
C ASP A 26 -65.23 46.44 11.78
N GLU A 27 -65.02 45.84 12.95
CA GLU A 27 -65.13 46.48 14.27
C GLU A 27 -64.23 47.72 14.41
N ARG A 28 -63.16 47.82 13.61
CA ARG A 28 -62.25 48.98 13.62
C ARG A 28 -62.89 50.27 13.09
N PHE A 29 -63.95 50.17 12.28
CA PHE A 29 -64.66 51.34 11.76
C PHE A 29 -65.87 51.75 12.62
N HIS A 30 -66.17 51.03 13.70
CA HIS A 30 -67.31 51.36 14.57
C HIS A 30 -67.22 52.79 15.13
N LYS A 31 -66.03 53.22 15.58
CA LYS A 31 -65.80 54.60 16.04
C LYS A 31 -66.02 55.65 14.95
N PHE A 32 -65.68 55.33 13.70
CA PHE A 32 -65.89 56.23 12.57
C PHE A 32 -67.39 56.38 12.28
N PHE A 33 -68.13 55.28 12.21
CA PHE A 33 -69.57 55.33 11.96
C PHE A 33 -70.35 55.94 13.13
N ASP A 34 -69.94 55.69 14.38
CA ASP A 34 -70.54 56.34 15.55
C ASP A 34 -70.26 57.85 15.55
N PHE A 35 -69.03 58.27 15.19
CA PHE A 35 -68.73 59.69 15.01
C PHE A 35 -69.60 60.30 13.91
N PHE A 36 -69.73 59.63 12.77
CA PHE A 36 -70.51 60.10 11.62
C PHE A 36 -72.00 60.21 11.96
N ALA A 37 -72.56 59.21 12.64
CA ALA A 37 -73.95 59.19 13.09
C ALA A 37 -74.27 60.28 14.12
N ASN A 38 -73.34 60.57 15.03
CA ASN A 38 -73.55 61.54 16.10
C ASN A 38 -73.33 63.01 15.68
N ASN A 39 -72.62 63.26 14.56
CA ASN A 39 -72.24 64.62 14.15
C ASN A 39 -72.89 65.10 12.84
N ILE A 40 -73.57 64.23 12.09
CA ILE A 40 -74.35 64.64 10.91
C ILE A 40 -75.82 64.79 11.30
N THR A 41 -76.25 66.05 11.38
CA THR A 41 -77.65 66.44 11.58
C THR A 41 -78.21 67.02 10.28
N ASP A 42 -79.55 67.04 10.14
CA ASP A 42 -80.23 67.63 8.98
C ASP A 42 -79.87 69.12 8.77
N SER A 43 -79.30 69.80 9.78
CA SER A 43 -78.77 71.16 9.71
C SER A 43 -77.39 71.30 9.05
N ASN A 44 -76.65 70.20 8.90
CA ASN A 44 -75.28 70.18 8.38
C ASN A 44 -75.20 69.55 6.98
N ILE A 45 -76.33 69.09 6.46
CA ILE A 45 -76.50 68.60 5.10
C ILE A 45 -77.07 69.77 4.30
N LEU A 46 -76.33 70.25 3.29
CA LEU A 46 -76.82 71.28 2.40
C LEU A 46 -78.07 70.76 1.69
N THR A 47 -79.17 71.51 1.81
CA THR A 47 -80.39 71.23 1.05
C THR A 47 -80.18 71.56 -0.41
N GLU A 48 -80.88 70.86 -1.30
CA GLU A 48 -80.82 71.10 -2.75
C GLU A 48 -81.17 72.56 -3.11
N THR A 49 -81.99 73.22 -2.28
CA THR A 49 -82.28 74.66 -2.34
C THR A 49 -81.10 75.55 -1.98
N GLU A 50 -80.29 75.21 -0.97
CA GLU A 50 -79.12 76.00 -0.57
C GLU A 50 -77.97 75.87 -1.58
N VAL A 51 -77.83 74.70 -2.21
CA VAL A 51 -76.88 74.49 -3.31
C VAL A 51 -77.29 75.30 -4.53
N LEU A 52 -78.58 75.33 -4.86
CA LEU A 52 -79.11 76.16 -5.96
C LEU A 52 -78.99 77.66 -5.67
N GLU A 53 -79.23 78.12 -4.43
CA GLU A 53 -79.01 79.51 -4.03
C GLU A 53 -77.53 79.91 -4.12
N GLN A 54 -76.61 79.02 -3.74
CA GLN A 54 -75.17 79.24 -3.89
C GLN A 54 -74.77 79.36 -5.38
N GLU A 55 -75.28 78.47 -6.24
CA GLU A 55 -75.03 78.52 -7.69
C GLU A 55 -75.65 79.77 -8.34
N GLU A 56 -76.81 80.23 -7.85
CA GLU A 56 -77.46 81.45 -8.33
C GLU A 56 -76.72 82.73 -7.89
N LEU A 57 -76.17 82.75 -6.67
CA LEU A 57 -75.32 83.83 -6.15
C LEU A 57 -73.98 83.91 -6.89
N LEU A 58 -73.39 82.77 -7.25
CA LEU A 58 -72.20 82.67 -8.11
C LEU A 58 -72.49 83.18 -9.54
N ARG A 59 -73.67 82.88 -10.10
CA ARG A 59 -74.07 83.38 -11.43
C ARG A 59 -74.38 84.88 -11.47
N LYS A 60 -74.83 85.47 -10.36
CA LYS A 60 -75.19 86.91 -10.27
C LYS A 60 -74.01 87.84 -9.92
N ASN A 61 -72.79 87.34 -9.74
CA ASN A 61 -71.62 88.13 -9.29
C ASN A 61 -71.92 89.00 -8.05
N GLN A 62 -72.69 88.46 -7.11
CA GLN A 62 -73.01 89.10 -5.83
C GLN A 62 -72.30 88.41 -4.64
N TYR A 63 -71.23 87.67 -4.91
CA TYR A 63 -70.31 87.23 -3.86
C TYR A 63 -69.51 88.44 -3.40
N VAL A 64 -69.54 88.72 -2.10
CA VAL A 64 -69.16 90.00 -1.50
C VAL A 64 -67.66 90.30 -1.69
N GLU A 65 -67.30 91.04 -2.76
CA GLU A 65 -65.97 91.65 -2.94
C GLU A 65 -66.04 93.18 -2.83
N THR A 66 -66.34 93.67 -1.62
CA THR A 66 -65.79 94.97 -1.20
C THR A 66 -65.13 94.80 0.16
N ASN A 67 -63.84 95.16 0.25
CA ASN A 67 -62.97 94.96 1.41
C ASN A 67 -63.55 95.50 2.73
N GLU A 68 -64.39 96.54 2.68
CA GLU A 68 -64.98 97.16 3.87
C GLU A 68 -66.16 96.36 4.45
N LYS A 69 -66.99 95.72 3.61
CA LYS A 69 -68.10 94.86 4.08
C LYS A 69 -67.61 93.49 4.54
N CYS A 70 -66.54 92.98 3.93
CA CYS A 70 -65.91 91.72 4.34
C CYS A 70 -65.32 91.84 5.76
N ALA A 71 -64.66 92.96 6.09
CA ALA A 71 -64.12 93.22 7.42
C ALA A 71 -65.22 93.34 8.50
N GLU A 72 -66.35 94.00 8.20
CA GLU A 72 -67.50 94.06 9.11
C GLU A 72 -68.19 92.70 9.29
N CYS A 73 -68.37 91.93 8.21
CA CYS A 73 -68.93 90.59 8.29
C CYS A 73 -68.01 89.62 9.04
N LEU A 74 -66.69 89.72 8.88
CA LEU A 74 -65.69 88.97 9.64
C LEU A 74 -65.74 89.33 11.12
N GLN A 75 -65.81 90.62 11.48
CA GLN A 75 -66.00 91.02 12.89
C GLN A 75 -67.31 90.50 13.49
N LYS A 76 -68.43 90.55 12.73
CA LYS A 76 -69.71 89.98 13.17
C LYS A 76 -69.61 88.46 13.34
N PHE A 77 -68.91 87.76 12.46
CA PHE A 77 -68.70 86.31 12.57
C PHE A 77 -67.84 85.91 13.76
N VAL A 78 -66.73 86.63 14.01
CA VAL A 78 -65.86 86.42 15.18
C VAL A 78 -66.61 86.72 16.48
N SER A 79 -67.51 87.71 16.49
CA SER A 79 -68.33 88.01 17.65
C SER A 79 -69.43 86.97 17.91
N LYS A 80 -69.95 86.33 16.85
CA LYS A 80 -71.01 85.32 16.93
C LYS A 80 -70.46 83.91 17.24
N TYR A 81 -69.23 83.64 16.82
CA TYR A 81 -68.50 82.40 17.07
C TYR A 81 -67.13 82.71 17.68
N PRO A 82 -67.08 83.03 18.99
CA PRO A 82 -65.83 83.30 19.67
C PRO A 82 -64.99 82.02 19.67
N GLY A 83 -63.96 82.00 18.83
CA GLY A 83 -63.08 80.87 18.68
C GLY A 83 -62.67 80.54 17.24
N LEU A 84 -63.35 81.12 16.25
CA LEU A 84 -63.16 80.78 14.84
C LEU A 84 -61.79 81.19 14.26
N LEU A 85 -61.07 82.08 14.95
CA LEU A 85 -59.73 82.57 14.58
C LEU A 85 -58.77 82.50 15.79
N ILE A 86 -58.88 81.45 16.61
CA ILE A 86 -57.92 81.22 17.72
C ILE A 86 -56.56 80.83 17.15
N ASP A 87 -56.56 80.00 16.12
CA ASP A 87 -55.34 79.47 15.53
C ASP A 87 -54.69 80.55 14.67
N THR A 88 -53.46 80.88 15.05
CA THR A 88 -52.63 81.89 14.39
C THR A 88 -51.83 81.27 13.23
N GLU A 89 -51.28 82.11 12.36
CA GLU A 89 -50.36 81.64 11.30
C GLU A 89 -49.17 80.86 11.91
N ASP A 90 -48.73 81.21 13.12
CA ASP A 90 -47.70 80.48 13.86
C ASP A 90 -48.14 79.06 14.25
N ASP A 91 -49.43 78.84 14.54
CA ASP A 91 -50.00 77.51 14.81
C ASP A 91 -50.03 76.67 13.52
N ILE A 92 -50.34 77.28 12.38
CA ILE A 92 -50.26 76.62 11.06
C ILE A 92 -48.81 76.24 10.74
N ILE A 93 -47.85 77.14 10.98
CA ILE A 93 -46.41 76.86 10.78
C ILE A 93 -45.92 75.74 11.72
N SER A 94 -46.39 75.73 12.96
CA SER A 94 -46.09 74.68 13.95
C SER A 94 -46.63 73.32 13.50
N LEU A 95 -47.89 73.28 13.02
CA LEU A 95 -48.50 72.07 12.48
C LEU A 95 -47.78 71.57 11.22
N ARG A 96 -47.38 72.46 10.31
CA ARG A 96 -46.58 72.10 9.12
C ARG A 96 -45.24 71.48 9.50
N LYS A 97 -44.52 72.07 10.48
CA LYS A 97 -43.28 71.47 11.01
C LYS A 97 -43.53 70.10 11.64
N SER A 98 -44.65 69.94 12.35
CA SER A 98 -45.05 68.66 12.94
C SER A 98 -45.31 67.60 11.85
N ILE A 99 -46.01 67.98 10.77
CA ILE A 99 -46.23 67.13 9.59
C ILE A 99 -44.88 66.75 8.95
N ASP A 100 -43.99 67.70 8.69
CA ASP A 100 -42.65 67.43 8.13
C ASP A 100 -41.85 66.45 9.01
N THR A 101 -41.96 66.57 10.34
CA THR A 101 -41.32 65.62 11.26
C THR A 101 -41.96 64.23 11.21
N MET A 102 -43.29 64.14 11.10
CA MET A 102 -44.00 62.88 10.96
C MET A 102 -43.67 62.19 9.62
N GLU A 103 -43.57 62.94 8.53
CA GLU A 103 -43.14 62.41 7.22
C GLU A 103 -41.72 61.84 7.26
N LYS A 104 -40.79 62.52 7.95
CA LYS A 104 -39.44 61.99 8.17
C LYS A 104 -39.45 60.71 9.00
N PHE A 105 -40.28 60.62 10.03
CA PHE A 105 -40.43 59.39 10.81
C PHE A 105 -41.05 58.25 10.01
N LEU A 106 -42.04 58.54 9.16
CA LEU A 106 -42.61 57.55 8.24
C LEU A 106 -41.56 57.01 7.28
N HIS A 107 -40.75 57.90 6.69
CA HIS A 107 -39.67 57.49 5.80
C HIS A 107 -38.65 56.59 6.50
N GLY A 108 -38.19 56.98 7.71
CA GLY A 108 -37.28 56.15 8.49
C GLY A 108 -37.90 54.81 8.93
N TYR A 109 -39.21 54.75 9.12
CA TYR A 109 -39.92 53.50 9.40
C TYR A 109 -40.01 52.58 8.17
N ASP A 110 -40.23 53.15 6.98
CA ASP A 110 -40.21 52.40 5.72
C ASP A 110 -38.81 51.84 5.41
N GLU A 111 -37.75 52.62 5.65
CA GLU A 111 -36.37 52.14 5.56
C GLU A 111 -36.12 50.97 6.52
N LEU A 112 -36.53 51.09 7.79
CA LEU A 112 -36.42 50.01 8.77
C LEU A 112 -37.17 48.75 8.35
N ILE A 113 -38.38 48.88 7.78
CA ILE A 113 -39.14 47.73 7.26
C ILE A 113 -38.38 47.04 6.12
N ASN A 114 -37.76 47.79 5.23
CA ASN A 114 -36.98 47.23 4.12
C ASN A 114 -35.74 46.49 4.66
N ASP A 115 -35.00 47.08 5.60
CA ASP A 115 -33.85 46.43 6.25
C ASP A 115 -34.27 45.13 6.97
N MET A 116 -35.40 45.15 7.66
CA MET A 116 -35.95 43.95 8.32
C MET A 116 -36.35 42.87 7.30
N ARG A 117 -36.88 43.27 6.14
CA ARG A 117 -37.24 42.35 5.07
C ARG A 117 -36.01 41.69 4.46
N ASP A 118 -34.96 42.46 4.21
CA ASP A 118 -33.70 41.97 3.66
C ASP A 118 -32.99 41.04 4.66
N THR A 119 -32.96 41.43 5.94
CA THR A 119 -32.44 40.59 7.02
C THR A 119 -33.20 39.27 7.12
N LYS A 120 -34.53 39.31 7.04
CA LYS A 120 -35.36 38.09 7.03
C LYS A 120 -35.05 37.20 5.83
N GLN A 121 -34.88 37.77 4.64
CA GLN A 121 -34.51 36.99 3.45
C GLN A 121 -33.14 36.33 3.61
N SER A 122 -32.15 37.06 4.13
CA SER A 122 -30.82 36.53 4.41
C SER A 122 -30.89 35.38 5.43
N LEU A 123 -31.60 35.57 6.54
CA LEU A 123 -31.75 34.54 7.57
C LEU A 123 -32.46 33.29 7.04
N ASN A 124 -33.48 33.45 6.20
CA ASN A 124 -34.15 32.32 5.56
C ASN A 124 -33.20 31.55 4.63
N ALA A 125 -32.37 32.26 3.85
CA ALA A 125 -31.38 31.61 2.98
C ALA A 125 -30.35 30.81 3.81
N ASP A 126 -29.90 31.36 4.93
CA ASP A 126 -28.98 30.67 5.83
C ASP A 126 -29.62 29.48 6.54
N TYR A 127 -30.90 29.60 6.95
CA TYR A 127 -31.68 28.50 7.50
C TYR A 127 -31.81 27.35 6.49
N SER A 128 -32.15 27.65 5.23
CA SER A 128 -32.26 26.63 4.18
C SER A 128 -30.93 25.91 3.92
N LYS A 129 -29.80 26.63 3.93
CA LYS A 129 -28.47 26.01 3.83
C LYS A 129 -28.17 25.09 5.01
N LEU A 130 -28.53 25.51 6.23
CA LEU A 130 -28.30 24.71 7.43
C LEU A 130 -29.17 23.45 7.44
N GLU A 131 -30.41 23.55 6.97
CA GLU A 131 -31.32 22.42 6.81
C GLU A 131 -30.80 21.41 5.76
N GLU A 132 -30.26 21.89 4.63
CA GLU A 132 -29.62 21.03 3.63
C GLU A 132 -28.39 20.30 4.22
N GLN A 133 -27.54 21.01 4.95
CA GLN A 133 -26.38 20.43 5.63
C GLN A 133 -26.80 19.39 6.68
N PHE A 134 -27.84 19.68 7.46
CA PHE A 134 -28.39 18.75 8.45
C PHE A 134 -28.87 17.46 7.78
N ASN A 135 -29.66 17.56 6.71
CA ASN A 135 -30.16 16.40 5.97
C ASN A 135 -29.02 15.56 5.37
N LEU A 136 -27.97 16.21 4.86
CA LEU A 136 -26.78 15.54 4.33
C LEU A 136 -26.03 14.78 5.43
N LEU A 137 -25.90 15.37 6.63
CA LEU A 137 -25.28 14.71 7.79
C LEU A 137 -26.10 13.53 8.29
N VAL A 138 -27.44 13.66 8.40
CA VAL A 138 -28.33 12.56 8.79
C VAL A 138 -28.23 11.39 7.81
N ASN A 139 -28.17 11.67 6.51
CA ASN A 139 -27.99 10.62 5.49
C ASN A 139 -26.62 9.94 5.60
N LYS A 140 -25.55 10.71 5.87
CA LYS A 140 -24.21 10.14 6.13
C LYS A 140 -24.21 9.27 7.38
N GLU A 141 -24.84 9.70 8.46
CA GLU A 141 -24.96 8.94 9.70
C GLU A 141 -25.67 7.60 9.46
N ARG A 142 -26.82 7.60 8.76
CA ARG A 142 -27.54 6.38 8.38
C ARG A 142 -26.69 5.42 7.55
N ASN A 143 -25.93 5.94 6.59
CA ASN A 143 -25.02 5.13 5.78
C ASN A 143 -23.92 4.50 6.63
N ILE A 144 -23.29 5.27 7.53
CA ILE A 144 -22.27 4.76 8.44
C ILE A 144 -22.85 3.68 9.36
N LEU A 145 -24.05 3.91 9.91
CA LEU A 145 -24.74 2.97 10.79
C LEU A 145 -25.05 1.65 10.05
N SER A 146 -25.51 1.72 8.80
CA SER A 146 -25.72 0.54 7.95
C SER A 146 -24.42 -0.24 7.70
N ILE A 147 -23.33 0.47 7.40
CA ILE A 147 -22.00 -0.15 7.23
C ILE A 147 -21.56 -0.83 8.54
N CYS A 148 -21.71 -0.17 9.69
CA CYS A 148 -21.39 -0.75 10.98
C CYS A 148 -22.21 -2.02 11.26
N GLN A 149 -23.52 -2.00 11.03
CA GLN A 149 -24.39 -3.17 11.18
C GLN A 149 -23.95 -4.34 10.28
N SER A 150 -23.61 -4.07 9.02
CA SER A 150 -23.12 -5.12 8.12
C SER A 150 -21.77 -5.72 8.57
N LYS A 151 -20.87 -4.89 9.10
CA LYS A 151 -19.59 -5.34 9.66
C LYS A 151 -19.78 -6.17 10.93
N VAL A 152 -20.69 -5.77 11.82
CA VAL A 152 -21.04 -6.55 13.02
C VAL A 152 -21.57 -7.92 12.62
N LYS A 153 -22.52 -7.98 11.68
CA LYS A 153 -23.07 -9.25 11.19
C LYS A 153 -21.98 -10.16 10.61
N ARG A 154 -21.06 -9.59 9.81
CA ARG A 154 -19.91 -10.35 9.28
C ARG A 154 -18.98 -10.86 10.37
N LEU A 155 -18.75 -10.07 11.43
CA LEU A 155 -17.95 -10.50 12.58
C LEU A 155 -18.63 -11.64 13.35
N GLU A 156 -19.95 -11.59 13.52
CA GLU A 156 -20.73 -12.67 14.15
C GLU A 156 -20.66 -13.96 13.32
N GLU A 157 -20.78 -13.86 11.99
CA GLU A 157 -20.63 -14.99 11.07
C GLU A 157 -19.22 -15.61 11.18
N LEU A 158 -18.17 -14.78 11.14
CA LEU A 158 -16.78 -15.23 11.31
C LEU A 158 -16.53 -15.85 12.69
N HIS A 159 -17.10 -15.28 13.75
CA HIS A 159 -16.99 -15.83 15.10
C HIS A 159 -17.68 -17.19 15.19
N SER A 160 -18.87 -17.34 14.61
CA SER A 160 -19.58 -18.62 14.53
C SER A 160 -18.79 -19.67 13.75
N GLU A 161 -18.19 -19.29 12.61
CA GLU A 161 -17.34 -20.17 11.81
C GLU A 161 -16.06 -20.57 12.56
N ASN A 162 -15.39 -19.61 13.21
CA ASN A 162 -14.22 -19.88 14.04
C ASN A 162 -14.56 -20.79 15.22
N PHE A 163 -15.72 -20.61 15.85
CA PHE A 163 -16.18 -21.49 16.91
C PHE A 163 -16.38 -22.93 16.40
N LYS A 164 -17.02 -23.09 15.22
CA LYS A 164 -17.17 -24.40 14.56
C LYS A 164 -15.82 -25.04 14.26
N LYS A 165 -14.89 -24.30 13.65
CA LYS A 165 -13.53 -24.79 13.34
C LYS A 165 -12.74 -25.13 14.60
N ASN A 166 -12.83 -24.30 15.65
CA ASN A 166 -12.19 -24.59 16.93
C ASN A 166 -12.77 -25.86 17.56
N ALA A 167 -14.09 -26.07 17.48
CA ALA A 167 -14.72 -27.30 17.93
C ALA A 167 -14.28 -28.52 17.10
N GLU A 168 -14.14 -28.40 15.78
CA GLU A 168 -13.61 -29.45 14.91
C GLU A 168 -12.15 -29.77 15.23
N VAL A 169 -11.31 -28.75 15.41
CA VAL A 169 -9.90 -28.89 15.79
C VAL A 169 -9.79 -29.54 17.17
N ALA A 170 -10.55 -29.08 18.16
CA ALA A 170 -10.60 -29.69 19.48
C ALA A 170 -11.02 -31.17 19.41
N LYS A 171 -11.99 -31.50 18.56
CA LYS A 171 -12.42 -32.88 18.30
C LYS A 171 -11.32 -33.71 17.64
N MET A 172 -10.54 -33.13 16.73
CA MET A 172 -9.39 -33.77 16.08
C MET A 172 -8.20 -34.05 17.02
N PHE A 173 -8.08 -33.27 18.11
CA PHE A 173 -7.08 -33.50 19.15
C PHE A 173 -7.60 -34.41 20.28
N ALA A 174 -8.90 -34.44 20.53
CA ALA A 174 -9.53 -35.29 21.54
C ALA A 174 -9.69 -36.75 21.09
N THR A 175 -9.79 -37.02 19.78
CA THR A 175 -9.81 -38.38 19.24
C THR A 175 -8.40 -38.84 18.90
N VAL A 176 -8.03 -40.05 19.34
CA VAL A 176 -6.78 -40.70 18.91
C VAL A 176 -6.86 -40.86 17.38
N GLN A 177 -6.04 -40.08 16.66
CA GLN A 177 -6.10 -40.06 15.21
C GLN A 177 -5.63 -41.39 14.62
N SER A 178 -6.58 -42.09 14.00
CA SER A 178 -6.38 -43.23 13.14
C SER A 178 -7.02 -42.91 11.78
N PRO A 179 -6.24 -42.56 10.74
CA PRO A 179 -4.77 -42.58 10.65
C PRO A 179 -4.12 -41.23 11.07
N PRO A 180 -2.78 -41.20 11.24
CA PRO A 180 -2.05 -40.08 11.83
C PRO A 180 -2.04 -38.80 10.99
N LEU A 181 -1.80 -37.67 11.67
CA LEU A 181 -1.88 -36.27 11.19
C LEU A 181 -0.92 -35.94 10.02
N PHE A 182 0.13 -36.74 9.80
CA PHE A 182 1.15 -36.44 8.80
C PHE A 182 1.03 -37.33 7.55
N MET A 183 1.10 -36.72 6.37
CA MET A 183 0.95 -37.38 5.05
C MET A 183 1.88 -38.59 4.84
N HIS A 184 3.05 -38.62 5.48
CA HIS A 184 4.02 -39.71 5.40
C HIS A 184 3.66 -40.94 6.27
N GLN A 185 2.57 -40.86 7.03
CA GLN A 185 2.03 -41.96 7.83
C GLN A 185 0.77 -42.57 7.20
N LEU A 186 0.33 -42.06 6.04
CA LEU A 186 -0.76 -42.60 5.24
C LEU A 186 -0.23 -43.72 4.32
N SER A 187 -1.09 -44.68 3.96
CA SER A 187 -0.75 -45.61 2.89
C SER A 187 -0.56 -44.85 1.57
N LEU A 188 0.27 -45.38 0.66
CA LEU A 188 0.53 -44.75 -0.64
C LEU A 188 -0.77 -44.42 -1.39
N ASP A 189 -1.77 -45.29 -1.32
CA ASP A 189 -3.08 -45.07 -1.94
C ASP A 189 -3.82 -43.86 -1.36
N GLN A 190 -3.77 -43.68 -0.03
CA GLN A 190 -4.38 -42.54 0.65
C GLN A 190 -3.62 -41.24 0.39
N TYR A 191 -2.29 -41.32 0.26
CA TYR A 191 -1.44 -40.19 -0.13
C TYR A 191 -1.77 -39.70 -1.54
N PHE A 192 -1.82 -40.60 -2.52
CA PHE A 192 -2.15 -40.25 -3.91
C PHE A 192 -3.57 -39.71 -4.01
N SER A 193 -4.56 -40.34 -3.36
CA SER A 193 -5.94 -39.85 -3.32
C SER A 193 -6.07 -38.44 -2.75
N LYS A 194 -5.35 -38.12 -1.66
CA LYS A 194 -5.36 -36.77 -1.08
C LYS A 194 -4.61 -35.76 -1.93
N SER A 195 -3.52 -36.17 -2.59
CA SER A 195 -2.77 -35.31 -3.52
C SER A 195 -3.63 -34.96 -4.74
N ASP A 196 -4.35 -35.92 -5.31
CA ASP A 196 -5.30 -35.68 -6.42
C ASP A 196 -6.46 -34.75 -6.00
N SER A 197 -6.97 -34.93 -4.79
CA SER A 197 -8.01 -34.05 -4.23
C SER A 197 -7.50 -32.63 -4.02
N PHE A 198 -6.26 -32.47 -3.53
CA PHE A 198 -5.60 -31.18 -3.41
C PHE A 198 -5.38 -30.53 -4.77
N MET A 199 -4.88 -31.27 -5.77
CA MET A 199 -4.67 -30.77 -7.13
C MET A 199 -5.98 -30.34 -7.80
N ARG A 200 -7.09 -31.06 -7.55
CA ARG A 200 -8.42 -30.63 -8.01
C ARG A 200 -8.90 -29.36 -7.32
N HIS A 201 -8.74 -29.24 -6.01
CA HIS A 201 -9.11 -28.01 -5.28
C HIS A 201 -8.24 -26.82 -5.71
N PHE A 202 -6.94 -27.04 -5.91
CA PHE A 202 -6.03 -26.03 -6.42
C PHE A 202 -6.40 -25.59 -7.84
N SER A 203 -6.76 -26.54 -8.71
CA SER A 203 -7.23 -26.24 -10.07
C SER A 203 -8.56 -25.48 -10.08
N LEU A 204 -9.49 -25.82 -9.19
CA LEU A 204 -10.75 -25.08 -9.00
C LEU A 204 -10.49 -23.67 -8.45
N TYR A 205 -9.59 -23.55 -7.48
CA TYR A 205 -9.17 -22.26 -6.92
C TYR A 205 -8.54 -21.38 -7.99
N LEU A 206 -7.66 -21.93 -8.84
CA LEU A 206 -7.10 -21.23 -9.98
C LEU A 206 -8.20 -20.82 -10.98
N LYS A 207 -9.12 -21.71 -11.37
CA LYS A 207 -10.23 -21.36 -12.26
C LYS A 207 -11.18 -20.29 -11.69
N GLN A 208 -11.43 -20.30 -10.39
CA GLN A 208 -12.33 -19.34 -9.73
C GLN A 208 -11.70 -17.97 -9.53
N ASN A 209 -10.40 -17.92 -9.18
CA ASN A 209 -9.71 -16.68 -8.81
C ASN A 209 -8.85 -16.11 -9.93
N PHE A 210 -8.41 -16.95 -10.86
CA PHE A 210 -7.70 -16.58 -12.08
C PHE A 210 -8.56 -17.03 -13.27
N LYS A 211 -9.63 -16.28 -13.54
CA LYS A 211 -10.27 -16.31 -14.86
C LYS A 211 -9.25 -15.78 -15.86
N PHE A 212 -8.45 -16.66 -16.44
CA PHE A 212 -7.85 -16.39 -17.74
C PHE A 212 -9.01 -16.33 -18.71
N GLN A 213 -9.51 -15.12 -18.99
CA GLN A 213 -10.34 -14.89 -20.15
C GLN A 213 -9.46 -15.13 -21.38
N GLU A 214 -9.40 -16.39 -21.82
CA GLU A 214 -8.91 -16.73 -23.17
C GLU A 214 -9.95 -16.34 -24.25
N SER A 215 -11.01 -15.61 -23.88
CA SER A 215 -12.16 -15.29 -24.73
C SER A 215 -12.51 -13.80 -24.76
N GLU A 216 -11.52 -12.91 -24.83
CA GLU A 216 -11.74 -11.47 -25.13
C GLU A 216 -11.07 -11.02 -26.44
N PHE A 217 -10.63 -11.94 -27.30
CA PHE A 217 -10.14 -11.55 -28.63
C PHE A 217 -11.26 -11.31 -29.65
N ASP A 218 -12.41 -11.98 -29.53
CA ASP A 218 -13.48 -11.89 -30.54
C ASP A 218 -14.41 -10.66 -30.40
N ASN A 219 -14.55 -10.08 -29.20
CA ASN A 219 -15.34 -8.83 -29.01
C ASN A 219 -14.50 -7.55 -29.14
N SER A 220 -13.17 -7.67 -29.22
CA SER A 220 -12.25 -6.52 -29.23
C SER A 220 -12.40 -5.66 -30.48
N LEU A 221 -12.77 -6.24 -31.62
CA LEU A 221 -12.91 -5.53 -32.89
C LEU A 221 -14.13 -4.60 -32.93
N THR A 222 -15.28 -5.07 -32.41
CA THR A 222 -16.49 -4.26 -32.29
C THR A 222 -16.34 -3.17 -31.25
N ASP A 223 -15.73 -3.47 -30.10
CA ASP A 223 -15.49 -2.49 -29.04
C ASP A 223 -14.48 -1.40 -29.47
N LEU A 224 -13.41 -1.79 -30.19
CA LEU A 224 -12.44 -0.84 -30.76
C LEU A 224 -13.06 0.06 -31.83
N GLN A 225 -14.01 -0.45 -32.61
CA GLN A 225 -14.69 0.31 -33.66
C GLN A 225 -15.69 1.29 -33.06
N GLU A 226 -16.44 0.88 -32.04
CA GLU A 226 -17.35 1.76 -31.29
C GLU A 226 -16.59 2.85 -30.52
N ASP A 227 -15.44 2.52 -29.93
CA ASP A 227 -14.55 3.47 -29.27
C ASP A 227 -13.92 4.45 -30.27
N ALA A 228 -13.53 3.99 -31.47
CA ALA A 228 -13.02 4.85 -32.53
C ALA A 228 -14.09 5.82 -33.06
N GLU A 229 -15.34 5.37 -33.18
CA GLU A 229 -16.47 6.22 -33.55
C GLU A 229 -16.78 7.28 -32.49
N LYS A 230 -16.75 6.91 -31.21
CA LYS A 230 -16.89 7.84 -30.07
C LYS A 230 -15.74 8.85 -30.00
N LEU A 231 -14.51 8.42 -30.28
CA LEU A 231 -13.35 9.33 -30.34
C LEU A 231 -13.47 10.32 -31.50
N ASN A 232 -13.94 9.87 -32.66
CA ASN A 232 -14.19 10.75 -33.81
C ASN A 232 -15.34 11.73 -33.56
N SER A 233 -16.40 11.32 -32.86
CA SER A 233 -17.50 12.22 -32.51
C SER A 233 -17.06 13.26 -31.47
N LEU A 234 -16.26 12.85 -30.48
CA LEU A 234 -15.66 13.76 -29.49
C LEU A 234 -14.70 14.76 -30.15
N LYS A 235 -13.86 14.29 -31.09
CA LYS A 235 -12.96 15.14 -31.87
C LYS A 235 -13.72 16.26 -32.59
N LYS A 236 -14.80 15.89 -33.29
CA LYS A 236 -15.66 16.86 -33.99
C LYS A 236 -16.32 17.85 -33.04
N LEU A 237 -16.78 17.40 -31.86
CA LEU A 237 -17.37 18.28 -30.85
C LEU A 237 -16.34 19.30 -30.32
N ILE A 238 -15.11 18.86 -30.03
CA ILE A 238 -14.04 19.76 -29.58
C ILE A 238 -13.72 20.80 -30.66
N GLU A 239 -13.55 20.35 -31.92
CA GLU A 239 -13.33 21.25 -33.06
C GLU A 239 -14.44 22.29 -33.19
N GLN A 240 -15.70 21.88 -33.03
CA GLN A 240 -16.85 22.76 -33.13
C GLN A 240 -16.90 23.78 -31.99
N TYR A 241 -16.73 23.35 -30.73
CA TYR A 241 -16.75 24.27 -29.58
C TYR A 241 -15.58 25.27 -29.59
N GLU A 242 -14.37 24.85 -29.97
CA GLU A 242 -13.24 25.77 -30.10
C GLU A 242 -13.47 26.77 -31.24
N MET A 243 -14.02 26.32 -32.37
CA MET A 243 -14.34 27.20 -33.48
C MET A 243 -15.40 28.24 -33.09
N ASP A 244 -16.48 27.82 -32.45
CA ASP A 244 -17.54 28.73 -31.97
C ASP A 244 -16.97 29.78 -30.99
N TYR A 245 -16.10 29.36 -30.08
CA TYR A 245 -15.41 30.27 -29.16
C TYR A 245 -14.55 31.30 -29.89
N PHE A 246 -13.75 30.88 -30.88
CA PHE A 246 -12.90 31.79 -31.63
C PHE A 246 -13.70 32.74 -32.53
N ILE A 247 -14.79 32.28 -33.14
CA ILE A 247 -15.69 33.12 -33.94
C ILE A 247 -16.30 34.23 -33.07
N GLU A 248 -16.84 33.90 -31.90
CA GLU A 248 -17.44 34.90 -31.00
C GLU A 248 -16.38 35.88 -30.47
N LYS A 249 -15.19 35.40 -30.14
CA LYS A 249 -14.07 36.25 -29.71
C LYS A 249 -13.59 37.17 -30.83
N ALA A 250 -13.50 36.67 -32.07
CA ALA A 250 -13.14 37.45 -33.24
C ALA A 250 -14.21 38.52 -33.54
N ARG A 251 -15.49 38.19 -33.39
CA ARG A 251 -16.62 39.12 -33.55
C ARG A 251 -16.56 40.25 -32.53
N GLY A 252 -16.34 39.93 -31.25
CA GLY A 252 -16.19 40.94 -30.20
C GLY A 252 -15.02 41.88 -30.44
N ARG A 253 -13.83 41.34 -30.79
CA ARG A 253 -12.65 42.17 -31.08
C ARG A 253 -12.75 42.94 -32.40
N GLY A 254 -13.35 42.36 -33.42
CA GLY A 254 -13.61 43.02 -34.70
C GLY A 254 -14.54 44.21 -34.52
N THR A 255 -15.62 44.04 -33.74
CA THR A 255 -16.55 45.13 -33.43
C THR A 255 -15.85 46.25 -32.66
N GLN A 256 -15.03 45.92 -31.65
CA GLN A 256 -14.23 46.90 -30.92
C GLN A 256 -13.24 47.64 -31.84
N GLY A 257 -12.53 46.92 -32.72
CA GLY A 257 -11.58 47.52 -33.66
C GLY A 257 -12.23 48.44 -34.69
N VAL A 258 -13.45 48.12 -35.16
CA VAL A 258 -14.24 49.00 -36.03
C VAL A 258 -14.66 50.26 -35.29
N VAL A 259 -15.10 50.13 -34.03
CA VAL A 259 -15.46 51.28 -33.17
C VAL A 259 -14.24 52.18 -32.90
N ASP A 260 -13.09 51.60 -32.59
CA ASP A 260 -11.86 52.33 -32.29
C ASP A 260 -11.25 52.97 -33.55
N GLY A 261 -11.46 52.37 -34.73
CA GLY A 261 -10.98 52.86 -36.02
C GLY A 261 -11.88 53.89 -36.71
N LEU A 262 -13.15 54.02 -36.28
CA LEU A 262 -14.12 54.99 -36.79
C LEU A 262 -13.80 56.40 -36.26
N ASP A 263 -12.81 57.03 -36.88
CA ASP A 263 -12.50 58.45 -36.64
C ASP A 263 -13.41 59.34 -37.49
N LEU A 264 -14.60 59.62 -36.95
CA LEU A 264 -15.62 60.47 -37.60
C LEU A 264 -15.11 61.86 -37.98
N THR A 265 -13.98 62.32 -37.41
CA THR A 265 -13.39 63.62 -37.73
C THR A 265 -12.68 63.65 -39.08
N LYS A 266 -12.28 62.48 -39.62
CA LYS A 266 -11.61 62.35 -40.92
C LYS A 266 -12.57 62.21 -42.10
N ILE A 267 -13.84 61.89 -41.83
CA ILE A 267 -14.88 61.79 -42.86
C ILE A 267 -15.37 63.21 -43.16
N HIS A 268 -14.89 63.79 -44.27
CA HIS A 268 -15.30 65.11 -44.74
C HIS A 268 -16.09 64.97 -46.04
N VAL A 269 -17.42 64.96 -45.91
CA VAL A 269 -18.35 64.93 -47.02
C VAL A 269 -18.95 66.32 -47.17
N VAL A 270 -18.54 67.05 -48.21
CA VAL A 270 -19.01 68.42 -48.48
C VAL A 270 -19.93 68.47 -49.71
N SER A 271 -19.92 67.41 -50.52
CA SER A 271 -20.76 67.24 -51.71
C SER A 271 -21.27 65.80 -51.86
N LEU A 272 -22.33 65.63 -52.67
CA LEU A 272 -22.91 64.32 -52.98
C LEU A 272 -21.90 63.38 -53.67
N SER A 273 -20.99 63.93 -54.50
CA SER A 273 -19.90 63.18 -55.12
C SER A 273 -18.82 62.74 -54.13
N ASP A 274 -18.56 63.53 -53.08
CA ASP A 274 -17.64 63.11 -52.02
C ASP A 274 -18.24 61.95 -51.21
N MET A 275 -19.57 61.97 -51.00
CA MET A 275 -20.28 60.88 -50.34
C MET A 275 -20.20 59.58 -51.14
N GLU A 276 -20.42 59.64 -52.47
CA GLU A 276 -20.29 58.49 -53.36
C GLU A 276 -18.86 57.95 -53.42
N ARG A 277 -17.84 58.82 -53.36
CA ARG A 277 -16.44 58.40 -53.33
C ARG A 277 -16.11 57.66 -52.04
N GLU A 278 -16.42 58.25 -50.89
CA GLU A 278 -16.15 57.65 -49.57
C GLU A 278 -16.92 56.33 -49.37
N THR A 279 -18.18 56.26 -49.82
CA THR A 279 -18.94 54.99 -49.76
C THR A 279 -18.37 53.92 -50.67
N ASN A 280 -17.90 54.25 -51.87
CA ASN A 280 -17.23 53.29 -52.76
C ASN A 280 -15.88 52.83 -52.19
N GLU A 281 -15.08 53.73 -51.61
CA GLU A 281 -13.81 53.37 -50.97
C GLU A 281 -14.03 52.45 -49.76
N LEU A 282 -15.03 52.75 -48.90
CA LEU A 282 -15.44 51.88 -47.80
C LEU A 282 -15.97 50.53 -48.32
N ALA A 283 -16.72 50.49 -49.41
CA ALA A 283 -17.21 49.25 -50.01
C ALA A 283 -16.06 48.37 -50.52
N ILE A 284 -15.03 48.96 -51.15
CA ILE A 284 -13.83 48.25 -51.60
C ILE A 284 -13.03 47.70 -50.42
N VAL A 285 -12.83 48.50 -49.37
CA VAL A 285 -12.14 48.07 -48.15
C VAL A 285 -12.90 46.93 -47.47
N ASN A 286 -14.21 47.03 -47.36
CA ASN A 286 -15.06 46.01 -46.76
C ASN A 286 -15.01 44.69 -47.56
N ALA A 287 -15.10 44.76 -48.90
CA ALA A 287 -14.96 43.58 -49.76
C ALA A 287 -13.57 42.92 -49.64
N HIS A 288 -12.50 43.72 -49.51
CA HIS A 288 -11.16 43.19 -49.28
C HIS A 288 -11.04 42.51 -47.91
N GLN A 289 -11.56 43.15 -46.85
CA GLN A 289 -11.56 42.60 -45.50
C GLN A 289 -12.37 41.30 -45.40
N GLU A 290 -13.49 41.18 -46.12
CA GLU A 290 -14.29 39.97 -46.18
C GLU A 290 -13.51 38.78 -46.80
N ILE A 291 -12.72 39.03 -47.85
CA ILE A 291 -11.85 38.02 -48.47
C ILE A 291 -10.75 37.57 -47.49
N VAL A 292 -10.10 38.53 -46.82
CA VAL A 292 -9.06 38.24 -45.83
C VAL A 292 -9.63 37.46 -44.64
N GLN A 293 -10.83 37.81 -44.17
CA GLN A 293 -11.53 37.10 -43.11
C GLN A 293 -11.81 35.64 -43.52
N LYS A 294 -12.33 35.41 -44.73
CA LYS A 294 -12.58 34.04 -45.22
C LYS A 294 -11.30 33.20 -45.28
N ALA A 295 -10.18 33.79 -45.73
CA ALA A 295 -8.90 33.09 -45.76
C ALA A 295 -8.41 32.74 -44.34
N LEU A 296 -8.45 33.70 -43.41
CA LEU A 296 -8.04 33.49 -42.02
C LEU A 296 -8.93 32.48 -41.28
N MET A 297 -10.22 32.42 -41.59
CA MET A 297 -11.14 31.42 -41.02
C MET A 297 -10.77 30.00 -41.44
N VAL A 298 -10.40 29.79 -42.71
CA VAL A 298 -9.94 28.47 -43.19
C VAL A 298 -8.64 28.04 -42.52
N ASP A 299 -7.70 28.97 -42.33
CA ASP A 299 -6.44 28.68 -41.61
C ASP A 299 -6.70 28.35 -40.14
N LEU A 300 -7.62 29.07 -39.49
CA LEU A 300 -8.03 28.81 -38.12
C LEU A 300 -8.70 27.42 -37.98
N GLU A 301 -9.57 27.03 -38.91
CA GLU A 301 -10.19 25.70 -38.95
C GLU A 301 -9.14 24.59 -39.04
N ASN A 302 -8.11 24.79 -39.86
CA ASN A 302 -7.03 23.82 -40.00
C ASN A 302 -6.19 23.71 -38.71
N LEU A 303 -5.89 24.84 -38.06
CA LEU A 303 -5.14 24.85 -36.79
C LEU A 303 -5.92 24.19 -35.66
N VAL A 304 -7.21 24.49 -35.51
CA VAL A 304 -8.10 23.87 -34.51
C VAL A 304 -8.17 22.36 -34.73
N ARG A 305 -8.33 21.92 -35.99
CA ARG A 305 -8.34 20.48 -36.35
C ARG A 305 -7.02 19.78 -36.00
N GLN A 306 -5.88 20.42 -36.26
CA GLN A 306 -4.56 19.88 -35.91
C GLN A 306 -4.35 19.82 -34.40
N GLN A 307 -4.79 20.83 -33.66
CA GLN A 307 -4.67 20.88 -32.21
C GLN A 307 -5.55 19.81 -31.55
N ALA A 308 -6.80 19.65 -32.00
CA ALA A 308 -7.70 18.59 -31.52
C ALA A 308 -7.13 17.18 -31.77
N GLN A 309 -6.52 16.96 -32.94
CA GLN A 309 -5.81 15.72 -33.25
C GLN A 309 -4.65 15.47 -32.26
N HIS A 310 -3.79 16.46 -32.02
CA HIS A 310 -2.66 16.33 -31.10
C HIS A 310 -3.07 16.06 -29.65
N ILE A 311 -4.15 16.67 -29.17
CA ILE A 311 -4.67 16.43 -27.81
C ILE A 311 -5.09 14.96 -27.66
N ILE A 312 -5.79 14.42 -28.65
CA ILE A 312 -6.22 13.01 -28.65
C ILE A 312 -5.00 12.08 -28.69
N GLU A 313 -4.04 12.33 -29.56
CA GLU A 313 -2.81 11.52 -29.67
C GLU A 313 -2.01 11.52 -28.37
N MET A 314 -1.87 12.67 -27.71
CA MET A 314 -1.17 12.80 -26.43
C MET A 314 -1.85 11.96 -25.34
N ASN A 315 -3.17 12.06 -25.22
CA ASN A 315 -3.95 11.30 -24.24
C ASN A 315 -3.85 9.78 -24.49
N LEU A 316 -3.92 9.35 -25.76
CA LEU A 316 -3.75 7.94 -26.12
C LEU A 316 -2.35 7.43 -25.78
N TYR A 317 -1.31 8.25 -26.01
CA TYR A 317 0.05 7.94 -25.65
C TYR A 317 0.23 7.76 -24.14
N GLU A 318 -0.27 8.70 -23.32
CA GLU A 318 -0.21 8.59 -21.85
C GLU A 318 -0.95 7.35 -21.34
N ASN A 319 -2.15 7.08 -21.85
CA ASN A 319 -2.93 5.89 -21.48
C ASN A 319 -2.16 4.59 -21.80
N THR A 320 -1.53 4.54 -22.97
CA THR A 320 -0.74 3.38 -23.41
C THR A 320 0.49 3.18 -22.52
N LYS A 321 1.18 4.27 -22.17
CA LYS A 321 2.30 4.27 -21.24
C LYS A 321 1.91 3.71 -19.87
N GLU A 322 0.77 4.13 -19.31
CA GLU A 322 0.27 3.60 -18.05
C GLU A 322 -0.13 2.12 -18.12
N LYS A 323 -0.79 1.70 -19.21
CA LYS A 323 -1.12 0.28 -19.47
C LYS A 323 0.14 -0.58 -19.51
N LEU A 324 1.19 -0.11 -20.20
CA LEU A 324 2.47 -0.81 -20.29
C LEU A 324 3.17 -0.88 -18.91
N GLY A 325 3.16 0.21 -18.14
CA GLY A 325 3.68 0.22 -16.77
C GLY A 325 2.96 -0.79 -15.84
N ARG A 326 1.63 -0.92 -15.96
CA ARG A 326 0.85 -1.94 -15.23
C ARG A 326 1.19 -3.36 -15.70
N ALA A 327 1.38 -3.58 -17.00
CA ALA A 327 1.79 -4.88 -17.53
C ALA A 327 3.19 -5.29 -17.05
N GLN A 328 4.15 -4.36 -17.05
CA GLN A 328 5.51 -4.60 -16.58
C GLN A 328 5.55 -4.96 -15.08
N LYS A 329 4.79 -4.26 -14.24
CA LYS A 329 4.65 -4.61 -12.80
C LYS A 329 4.05 -6.00 -12.61
N ARG A 330 3.01 -6.36 -13.38
CA ARG A 330 2.42 -7.72 -13.34
C ARG A 330 3.44 -8.78 -13.73
N HIS A 331 4.23 -8.54 -14.78
CA HIS A 331 5.29 -9.45 -15.20
C HIS A 331 6.37 -9.65 -14.11
N GLN A 332 6.82 -8.55 -13.48
CA GLN A 332 7.77 -8.62 -12.37
C GLN A 332 7.22 -9.43 -11.19
N ASN A 333 5.96 -9.19 -10.80
CA ASN A 333 5.31 -9.95 -9.73
C ASN A 333 5.21 -11.44 -10.06
N ASN A 334 4.85 -11.79 -11.30
CA ASN A 334 4.81 -13.18 -11.75
C ASN A 334 6.19 -13.83 -11.66
N SER A 335 7.25 -13.14 -12.08
CA SER A 335 8.62 -13.65 -11.98
C SER A 335 9.04 -13.92 -10.53
N ILE A 336 8.70 -13.00 -9.60
CA ILE A 336 8.98 -13.18 -8.17
C ILE A 336 8.19 -14.37 -7.62
N LEU A 337 6.91 -14.48 -7.96
CA LEU A 337 6.05 -15.57 -7.51
C LEU A 337 6.55 -16.93 -8.02
N SER A 338 6.95 -17.04 -9.28
CA SER A 338 7.54 -18.25 -9.86
C SER A 338 8.81 -18.67 -9.12
N GLN A 339 9.67 -17.71 -8.75
CA GLN A 339 10.87 -18.01 -7.96
C GLN A 339 10.50 -18.55 -6.56
N VAL A 340 9.53 -17.93 -5.89
CA VAL A 340 9.07 -18.38 -4.57
C VAL A 340 8.50 -19.80 -4.66
N ILE A 341 7.65 -20.08 -5.65
CA ILE A 341 7.10 -21.43 -5.87
C ILE A 341 8.23 -22.44 -6.12
N SER A 342 9.19 -22.11 -6.97
CA SER A 342 10.35 -22.98 -7.24
C SER A 342 11.15 -23.28 -5.97
N ASN A 343 11.40 -22.28 -5.13
CA ASN A 343 12.11 -22.46 -3.86
C ASN A 343 11.32 -23.33 -2.88
N VAL A 344 9.99 -23.14 -2.80
CA VAL A 344 9.12 -23.94 -1.93
C VAL A 344 9.07 -25.40 -2.39
N LEU A 345 8.99 -25.65 -3.70
CA LEU A 345 9.04 -27.00 -4.26
C LEU A 345 10.37 -27.69 -3.96
N SER A 346 11.50 -27.01 -4.17
CA SER A 346 12.82 -27.55 -3.84
C SER A 346 12.96 -27.87 -2.35
N ASN A 347 12.46 -27.00 -1.47
CA ASN A 347 12.43 -27.26 -0.03
C ASN A 347 11.56 -28.48 0.32
N ALA A 348 10.41 -28.63 -0.34
CA ALA A 348 9.54 -29.79 -0.13
C ALA A 348 10.23 -31.10 -0.57
N GLU A 349 10.97 -31.09 -1.68
CA GLU A 349 11.77 -32.23 -2.14
C GLU A 349 12.90 -32.56 -1.16
N LEU A 350 13.61 -31.57 -0.63
CA LEU A 350 14.64 -31.79 0.39
C LEU A 350 14.08 -32.40 1.67
N ILE A 351 12.92 -31.93 2.12
CA ILE A 351 12.21 -32.50 3.27
C ILE A 351 11.81 -33.95 2.98
N TRP A 352 11.32 -34.24 1.77
CA TRP A 352 10.97 -35.59 1.35
C TRP A 352 12.17 -36.54 1.37
N ILE A 353 13.31 -36.12 0.82
CA ILE A 353 14.57 -36.88 0.87
C ILE A 353 14.98 -37.13 2.33
N GLY A 354 14.87 -36.12 3.21
CA GLY A 354 15.16 -36.27 4.64
C GLY A 354 14.27 -37.31 5.33
N ILE A 355 12.97 -37.29 5.05
CA ILE A 355 12.01 -38.29 5.56
C ILE A 355 12.38 -39.69 5.07
N GLN A 356 12.73 -39.84 3.79
CA GLN A 356 13.10 -41.12 3.20
C GLN A 356 14.36 -41.71 3.85
N LEU A 357 15.38 -40.89 4.06
CA LEU A 357 16.61 -41.29 4.76
C LEU A 357 16.34 -41.70 6.21
N ASP A 358 15.45 -41.00 6.90
CA ASP A 358 15.05 -41.36 8.27
C ASP A 358 14.24 -42.66 8.32
N LEU A 359 13.40 -42.93 7.32
CA LEU A 359 12.68 -44.19 7.17
C LEU A 359 13.65 -45.34 6.89
N GLU A 360 14.61 -45.17 5.97
CA GLU A 360 15.67 -46.15 5.73
C GLU A 360 16.51 -46.41 6.98
N LYS A 361 16.87 -45.37 7.71
CA LYS A 361 17.58 -45.47 8.99
C LYS A 361 16.77 -46.21 10.05
N LYS A 362 15.45 -46.03 10.12
CA LYS A 362 14.56 -46.81 10.99
C LYS A 362 14.45 -48.27 10.54
N HIS A 363 14.38 -48.52 9.24
CA HIS A 363 14.38 -49.87 8.69
C HIS A 363 15.69 -50.61 9.02
N SER A 364 16.84 -49.94 8.91
CA SER A 364 18.15 -50.47 9.32
C SER A 364 18.33 -50.65 10.84
N ARG A 365 17.49 -50.02 11.69
CA ARG A 365 17.53 -50.19 13.16
C ARG A 365 16.77 -51.43 13.64
N PHE A 366 15.88 -52.00 12.83
CA PHE A 366 15.14 -53.22 13.13
C PHE A 366 15.59 -54.36 12.20
N ASP A 367 16.90 -54.49 12.00
CA ASP A 367 17.49 -55.61 11.28
C ASP A 367 17.39 -56.89 12.14
N ASN A 368 16.27 -57.58 12.02
CA ASN A 368 16.01 -58.89 12.63
C ASN A 368 16.62 -60.04 11.80
N SER A 369 17.62 -59.77 10.96
CA SER A 369 18.31 -60.81 10.22
C SER A 369 18.94 -61.84 11.17
N GLU A 370 18.92 -63.12 10.77
CA GLU A 370 19.59 -64.20 11.52
C GLU A 370 21.07 -63.87 11.82
N GLY A 371 21.71 -63.07 10.96
CA GLY A 371 23.05 -62.55 11.17
C GLY A 371 23.18 -61.79 12.49
N LEU A 372 22.27 -60.84 12.78
CA LEU A 372 22.34 -60.04 14.00
C LEU A 372 22.03 -60.85 15.26
N LYS A 373 21.13 -61.84 15.17
CA LYS A 373 20.86 -62.79 16.27
C LYS A 373 22.09 -63.65 16.58
N SER A 374 22.77 -64.15 15.55
CA SER A 374 24.01 -64.92 15.71
C SER A 374 25.13 -64.08 16.32
N GLU A 375 25.26 -62.82 15.91
CA GLU A 375 26.28 -61.90 16.41
C GLU A 375 26.00 -61.46 17.85
N SER A 376 24.72 -61.29 18.21
CA SER A 376 24.27 -61.06 19.60
C SER A 376 24.58 -62.26 20.52
N GLN A 377 24.35 -63.49 20.05
CA GLN A 377 24.71 -64.70 20.79
C GLN A 377 26.23 -64.85 20.96
N LEU A 378 27.02 -64.58 19.91
CA LEU A 378 28.48 -64.55 19.99
C LEU A 378 28.98 -63.47 20.96
N CYS A 379 28.32 -62.32 21.01
CA CYS A 379 28.62 -61.24 21.95
C CYS A 379 28.34 -61.68 23.40
N LEU A 380 27.20 -62.33 23.65
CA LEU A 380 26.86 -62.89 24.96
C LEU A 380 27.85 -63.99 25.39
N GLN A 381 28.27 -64.85 24.48
CA GLN A 381 29.33 -65.84 24.73
C GLN A 381 30.67 -65.16 25.06
N ARG A 382 31.06 -64.11 24.34
CA ARG A 382 32.24 -63.30 24.65
C ARG A 382 32.18 -62.66 26.03
N ILE A 383 31.04 -62.08 26.40
CA ILE A 383 30.81 -61.50 27.73
C ILE A 383 30.94 -62.58 28.81
N HIS A 384 30.41 -63.78 28.55
CA HIS A 384 30.55 -64.92 29.45
C HIS A 384 32.01 -65.36 29.60
N HIS A 385 32.76 -65.51 28.49
CA HIS A 385 34.19 -65.81 28.53
C HIS A 385 35.02 -64.73 29.25
N MET A 386 34.70 -63.45 29.06
CA MET A 386 35.35 -62.35 29.77
C MET A 386 35.06 -62.37 31.28
N ARG A 387 33.83 -62.73 31.68
CA ARG A 387 33.50 -62.92 33.10
C ARG A 387 34.28 -64.08 33.71
N ASN A 388 34.44 -65.18 32.97
CA ASN A 388 35.22 -66.34 33.42
C ASN A 388 36.73 -66.05 33.48
N ALA A 389 37.25 -65.23 32.55
CA ALA A 389 38.64 -64.76 32.58
C ALA A 389 38.91 -63.78 33.73
N ALA A 390 37.89 -63.00 34.14
CA ALA A 390 38.00 -62.11 35.30
C ALA A 390 37.96 -62.87 36.64
N SER A 391 37.35 -64.05 36.71
CA SER A 391 37.30 -64.89 37.91
C SER A 391 38.50 -65.85 38.05
N ASN A 392 39.16 -66.20 36.94
CA ASN A 392 40.32 -67.10 36.94
C ASN A 392 41.63 -66.31 36.77
N THR A 393 42.07 -65.64 37.83
CA THR A 393 43.33 -64.87 37.87
C THR A 393 44.61 -65.73 37.96
N SER A 394 44.50 -67.05 37.86
CA SER A 394 45.62 -68.00 37.99
C SER A 394 46.04 -68.70 36.70
N ASP A 395 45.43 -68.37 35.55
CA ASP A 395 45.77 -69.02 34.27
C ASP A 395 47.07 -68.43 33.70
N ILE A 396 48.09 -69.27 33.49
CA ILE A 396 49.47 -68.88 33.14
C ILE A 396 49.53 -67.99 31.89
N LEU A 397 48.67 -68.28 30.90
CA LEU A 397 48.58 -67.51 29.65
C LEU A 397 48.03 -66.10 29.87
N SER A 398 47.09 -65.93 30.81
CA SER A 398 46.52 -64.63 31.15
C SER A 398 47.55 -63.76 31.87
N VAL A 399 48.35 -64.34 32.77
CA VAL A 399 49.45 -63.65 33.47
C VAL A 399 50.54 -63.22 32.49
N GLU A 400 50.94 -64.08 31.56
CA GLU A 400 51.95 -63.74 30.55
C GLU A 400 51.47 -62.63 29.61
N PHE A 401 50.19 -62.68 29.19
CA PHE A 401 49.58 -61.65 28.36
C PHE A 401 49.48 -60.29 29.09
N ILE A 402 49.04 -60.28 30.35
CA ILE A 402 48.97 -59.06 31.18
C ILE A 402 50.37 -58.47 31.34
N THR A 403 51.38 -59.32 31.62
CA THR A 403 52.76 -58.87 31.81
C THR A 403 53.31 -58.21 30.54
N LYS A 404 53.11 -58.82 29.36
CA LYS A 404 53.50 -58.23 28.07
C LYS A 404 52.75 -56.93 27.77
N MET A 405 51.45 -56.87 28.01
CA MET A 405 50.64 -55.67 27.84
C MET A 405 51.12 -54.52 28.73
N ILE A 406 51.43 -54.80 30.00
CA ILE A 406 51.96 -53.82 30.94
C ILE A 406 53.33 -53.33 30.49
N GLN A 407 54.19 -54.22 29.99
CA GLN A 407 55.50 -53.86 29.47
C GLN A 407 55.40 -52.93 28.26
N HIS A 408 54.47 -53.20 27.33
CA HIS A 408 54.23 -52.33 26.18
C HIS A 408 53.55 -51.01 26.55
N LEU A 409 52.58 -51.03 27.46
CA LEU A 409 51.88 -49.83 27.90
C LEU A 409 52.80 -48.91 28.73
N SER A 410 53.65 -49.47 29.59
CA SER A 410 54.61 -48.70 30.39
C SER A 410 55.74 -48.08 29.57
N LEU A 411 56.01 -48.55 28.36
CA LEU A 411 56.91 -47.86 27.43
C LEU A 411 56.32 -46.53 26.91
N HIS A 412 54.99 -46.42 26.86
CA HIS A 412 54.29 -45.26 26.31
C HIS A 412 53.63 -44.39 27.38
N LEU A 413 53.30 -44.98 28.53
CA LEU A 413 52.74 -44.29 29.69
C LEU A 413 53.87 -43.97 30.67
N GLN A 414 53.85 -42.78 31.27
CA GLN A 414 54.83 -42.40 32.31
C GLN A 414 54.62 -43.13 33.65
N HIS A 415 53.69 -44.09 33.71
CA HIS A 415 53.37 -44.88 34.88
C HIS A 415 53.08 -46.34 34.51
N ARG A 416 53.26 -47.26 35.47
CA ARG A 416 52.93 -48.67 35.29
C ARG A 416 51.44 -48.93 35.61
N PRO A 417 50.65 -49.50 34.68
CA PRO A 417 49.28 -49.92 34.95
C PRO A 417 49.22 -50.99 36.06
N ARG A 418 48.07 -51.13 36.75
CA ARG A 418 47.86 -52.24 37.70
C ARG A 418 47.86 -53.59 36.97
N ASP A 419 48.30 -54.64 37.67
CA ASP A 419 48.38 -56.03 37.18
C ASP A 419 47.00 -56.71 37.03
N GLU A 420 46.07 -56.04 36.34
CA GLU A 420 44.72 -56.51 36.04
C GLU A 420 44.40 -56.29 34.56
N VAL A 421 43.81 -57.27 33.88
CA VAL A 421 43.43 -57.18 32.45
C VAL A 421 42.57 -55.94 32.18
N LYS A 422 41.60 -55.67 33.06
CA LYS A 422 40.66 -54.55 32.92
C LYS A 422 41.37 -53.20 33.04
N ALA A 423 42.34 -53.08 33.96
CA ALA A 423 43.13 -51.86 34.12
C ALA A 423 44.03 -51.63 32.90
N CYS A 424 44.67 -52.69 32.38
CA CYS A 424 45.50 -52.61 31.17
C CYS A 424 44.69 -52.20 29.93
N LEU A 425 43.50 -52.78 29.75
CA LEU A 425 42.61 -52.43 28.63
C LEU A 425 42.09 -50.99 28.75
N HIS A 426 41.79 -50.52 29.96
CA HIS A 426 41.35 -49.14 30.18
C HIS A 426 42.47 -48.13 29.84
N GLU A 427 43.69 -48.38 30.30
CA GLU A 427 44.85 -47.53 29.99
C GLU A 427 45.20 -47.57 28.50
N TYR A 428 45.06 -48.73 27.84
CA TYR A 428 45.22 -48.84 26.39
C TYR A 428 44.17 -48.04 25.62
N GLU A 429 42.90 -48.11 26.02
CA GLU A 429 41.82 -47.36 25.38
C GLU A 429 42.00 -45.84 25.55
N LYS A 430 42.42 -45.42 26.75
CA LYS A 430 42.78 -44.02 27.05
C LYS A 430 43.94 -43.57 26.18
N PHE A 431 45.00 -44.36 26.06
CA PHE A 431 46.12 -44.09 25.16
C PHE A 431 45.65 -43.93 23.71
N MET A 432 44.82 -44.86 23.20
CA MET A 432 44.29 -44.78 21.84
C MET A 432 43.44 -43.53 21.59
N ARG A 433 42.63 -43.09 22.56
CA ARG A 433 41.87 -41.83 22.48
C ARG A 433 42.78 -40.62 22.41
N LEU A 434 43.80 -40.54 23.27
CA LEU A 434 44.76 -39.44 23.28
C LEU A 434 45.60 -39.42 22.00
N PHE A 435 46.02 -40.60 21.52
CA PHE A 435 46.74 -40.74 20.27
C PHE A 435 45.89 -40.30 19.07
N ASN A 436 44.64 -40.73 18.99
CA ASN A 436 43.72 -40.30 17.92
C ASN A 436 43.42 -38.80 17.99
N TYR A 437 43.30 -38.22 19.20
CA TYR A 437 43.16 -36.79 19.37
C TYR A 437 44.39 -36.03 18.85
N ALA A 438 45.60 -36.49 19.19
CA ALA A 438 46.84 -35.89 18.68
C ALA A 438 46.98 -36.05 17.15
N LEU A 439 46.64 -37.22 16.62
CA LEU A 439 46.74 -37.56 15.20
C LEU A 439 45.70 -36.78 14.37
N SER A 440 44.47 -36.64 14.87
CA SER A 440 43.45 -35.78 14.26
C SER A 440 43.81 -34.29 14.37
N GLY A 441 44.45 -33.84 15.47
CA GLY A 441 45.01 -32.49 15.58
C GLY A 441 46.10 -32.20 14.54
N LEU A 442 46.99 -33.18 14.31
CA LEU A 442 48.03 -33.15 13.28
C LEU A 442 47.44 -33.13 11.86
N LEU A 443 46.50 -34.03 11.58
CA LEU A 443 45.86 -34.14 10.25
C LEU A 443 44.96 -32.95 9.93
N SER A 444 44.24 -32.40 10.92
CA SER A 444 43.35 -31.24 10.75
C SER A 444 44.08 -29.91 10.65
N ARG A 445 45.43 -29.91 10.69
CA ARG A 445 46.26 -28.70 10.61
C ARG A 445 45.94 -27.65 11.68
N LYS A 446 45.23 -27.99 12.77
CA LYS A 446 44.86 -27.01 13.81
C LYS A 446 46.07 -26.33 14.42
N HIS A 447 47.13 -27.07 14.71
CA HIS A 447 48.37 -26.49 15.23
C HIS A 447 49.13 -25.68 14.16
N TYR A 448 48.97 -26.02 12.88
CA TYR A 448 49.50 -25.23 11.77
C TYR A 448 48.75 -23.90 11.63
N ALA A 449 47.43 -23.89 11.85
CA ALA A 449 46.63 -22.68 11.87
C ALA A 449 47.03 -21.74 13.01
N THR A 450 47.23 -22.27 14.23
CA THR A 450 47.70 -21.46 15.37
C THR A 450 49.12 -20.92 15.16
N ILE A 451 50.01 -21.69 14.50
CA ILE A 451 51.35 -21.23 14.14
C ILE A 451 51.29 -20.17 13.04
N LEU A 452 50.41 -20.32 12.05
CA LEU A 452 50.19 -19.30 11.01
C LEU A 452 49.64 -18.01 11.59
N GLU A 453 48.67 -18.09 12.50
CA GLU A 453 48.11 -16.93 13.20
C GLU A 453 49.18 -16.20 14.02
N LYS A 454 50.06 -16.96 14.71
CA LYS A 454 51.21 -16.36 15.42
C LYS A 454 52.28 -15.82 14.49
N LEU A 455 52.51 -16.43 13.33
CA LEU A 455 53.36 -15.86 12.29
C LEU A 455 52.79 -14.57 11.72
N GLU A 456 51.46 -14.48 11.58
CA GLU A 456 50.75 -13.29 11.10
C GLU A 456 50.83 -12.16 12.12
N GLU A 457 50.65 -12.45 13.42
CA GLU A 457 50.93 -11.49 14.51
C GLU A 457 52.39 -11.01 14.49
N ILE A 458 53.36 -11.91 14.32
CA ILE A 458 54.79 -11.54 14.25
C ILE A 458 55.05 -10.65 13.03
N ASN A 459 54.46 -10.96 11.87
CA ASN A 459 54.62 -10.18 10.65
C ASN A 459 53.97 -8.79 10.77
N HIS A 460 52.84 -8.71 11.47
CA HIS A 460 52.20 -7.44 11.80
C HIS A 460 53.09 -6.59 12.71
N VAL A 461 53.64 -7.18 13.77
CA VAL A 461 54.59 -6.50 14.67
C VAL A 461 55.86 -6.08 13.93
N GLU A 462 56.40 -6.93 13.05
CA GLU A 462 57.53 -6.58 12.17
C GLU A 462 57.19 -5.37 11.30
N THR A 463 56.01 -5.35 10.68
CA THR A 463 55.56 -4.26 9.81
C THR A 463 55.43 -2.94 10.58
N VAL A 464 54.86 -2.98 11.79
CA VAL A 464 54.73 -1.80 12.67
C VAL A 464 56.09 -1.30 13.13
N LEU A 465 57.00 -2.21 13.48
CA LEU A 465 58.35 -1.84 13.94
C LEU A 465 59.29 -1.45 12.79
N ARG A 466 58.94 -1.78 11.54
CA ARG A 466 59.77 -1.52 10.36
C ARG A 466 60.05 -0.02 10.19
N SER A 467 59.05 0.84 10.29
CA SER A 467 59.28 2.30 10.20
C SER A 467 60.18 2.81 11.34
N PHE A 468 60.06 2.26 12.55
CA PHE A 468 60.92 2.65 13.68
C PHE A 468 62.38 2.18 13.55
N VAL A 469 62.64 1.15 12.74
CA VAL A 469 63.99 0.57 12.54
C VAL A 469 64.65 1.09 11.26
N TYR A 470 63.86 1.41 10.22
CA TYR A 470 64.35 1.78 8.90
C TYR A 470 64.11 3.27 8.54
N ASP A 471 63.14 3.97 9.15
CA ASP A 471 62.86 5.40 8.90
C ASP A 471 63.39 6.29 10.04
N GLY A 472 64.60 6.03 10.51
CA GLY A 472 65.33 6.90 11.45
C GLY A 472 66.14 7.99 10.70
N PRO A 473 66.62 9.05 11.36
CA PRO A 473 67.31 10.20 10.73
C PRO A 473 68.67 9.86 10.09
N VAL A 474 69.06 8.58 10.08
CA VAL A 474 70.18 8.05 9.34
C VAL A 474 69.58 6.91 8.52
N ASP A 475 69.47 7.07 7.20
CA ASP A 475 68.92 6.10 6.23
C ASP A 475 69.78 4.82 6.13
N THR A 476 70.07 4.19 7.27
CA THR A 476 70.78 2.93 7.40
C THR A 476 70.19 2.17 8.59
N PRO A 477 69.70 0.93 8.39
CA PRO A 477 69.16 0.14 9.48
C PRO A 477 70.25 -0.18 10.50
N MET A 478 69.95 -0.01 11.80
CA MET A 478 70.84 -0.42 12.89
C MET A 478 70.91 -1.96 13.04
N PHE A 479 71.40 -2.66 12.02
CA PHE A 479 71.64 -4.11 12.07
C PHE A 479 72.95 -4.50 12.76
N GLU A 480 73.80 -3.54 13.15
CA GLU A 480 75.13 -3.84 13.69
C GLU A 480 75.19 -4.14 15.19
N ASN A 481 74.04 -4.22 15.87
CA ASN A 481 74.04 -4.63 17.27
C ASN A 481 74.06 -6.18 17.36
N VAL A 482 75.24 -6.72 17.66
CA VAL A 482 75.54 -8.17 17.79
C VAL A 482 74.54 -8.91 18.70
N SER A 483 73.91 -8.20 19.65
CA SER A 483 72.91 -8.77 20.55
C SER A 483 71.64 -9.26 19.85
N TYR A 484 71.25 -8.67 18.70
CA TYR A 484 70.04 -9.05 17.95
C TYR A 484 70.33 -9.98 16.75
N LEU A 485 71.53 -9.90 16.17
CA LEU A 485 71.95 -10.81 15.08
C LEU A 485 72.06 -12.26 15.54
N LYS A 486 72.57 -12.51 16.75
CA LYS A 486 72.78 -13.87 17.26
C LYS A 486 71.45 -14.63 17.49
N PRO A 487 70.40 -14.05 18.09
CA PRO A 487 69.07 -14.67 18.16
C PRO A 487 68.46 -14.94 16.78
N ILE A 488 68.55 -14.00 15.83
CA ILE A 488 67.98 -14.15 14.48
C ILE A 488 68.69 -15.28 13.73
N PHE A 489 70.03 -15.29 13.77
CA PHE A 489 70.81 -16.37 13.17
C PHE A 489 70.52 -17.73 13.81
N ASN A 490 70.41 -17.78 15.14
CA ASN A 490 70.04 -19.01 15.86
C ASN A 490 68.62 -19.48 15.55
N ALA A 491 67.67 -18.56 15.36
CA ALA A 491 66.30 -18.87 14.98
C ALA A 491 66.25 -19.43 13.55
N ASN A 492 66.99 -18.84 12.62
CA ASN A 492 67.11 -19.37 11.25
C ASN A 492 67.78 -20.74 11.21
N MET A 493 68.86 -20.96 11.97
CA MET A 493 69.49 -22.28 12.09
C MET A 493 68.54 -23.32 12.69
N LYS A 494 67.75 -22.95 13.71
CA LYS A 494 66.73 -23.85 14.28
C LYS A 494 65.60 -24.14 13.29
N LYS A 495 65.17 -23.15 12.51
CA LYS A 495 64.17 -23.33 11.46
C LYS A 495 64.66 -24.34 10.41
N GLU A 496 65.88 -24.20 9.91
CA GLU A 496 66.46 -25.17 8.97
C GLU A 496 66.58 -26.57 9.57
N LEU A 497 66.95 -26.68 10.84
CA LEU A 497 67.08 -27.97 11.53
C LEU A 497 65.73 -28.66 11.68
N ILE A 498 64.68 -27.91 12.05
CA ILE A 498 63.30 -28.39 12.13
C ILE A 498 62.80 -28.81 10.74
N ASP A 499 63.05 -28.02 9.70
CA ASP A 499 62.67 -28.37 8.33
C ASP A 499 63.36 -29.64 7.84
N LYS A 500 64.62 -29.87 8.23
CA LYS A 500 65.36 -31.09 7.91
C LYS A 500 64.79 -32.31 8.65
N GLN A 501 64.44 -32.16 9.93
CA GLN A 501 63.79 -33.21 10.71
C GLN A 501 62.38 -33.54 10.19
N LEU A 502 61.61 -32.53 9.80
CA LEU A 502 60.29 -32.70 9.17
C LEU A 502 60.39 -33.46 7.85
N ARG A 503 61.39 -33.14 7.02
CA ARG A 503 61.67 -33.89 5.79
C ARG A 503 62.04 -35.34 6.10
N GLN A 504 62.94 -35.59 7.05
CA GLN A 504 63.29 -36.95 7.47
C GLN A 504 62.08 -37.74 8.00
N MET A 505 61.25 -37.14 8.84
CA MET A 505 60.01 -37.76 9.33
C MET A 505 59.04 -38.07 8.18
N ARG A 506 58.93 -37.19 7.18
CA ARG A 506 58.09 -37.41 6.01
C ARG A 506 58.59 -38.58 5.18
N THR A 507 59.91 -38.67 4.97
CA THR A 507 60.54 -39.79 4.25
C THR A 507 60.36 -41.09 5.02
N GLN A 508 60.61 -41.10 6.34
CA GLN A 508 60.39 -42.26 7.19
C GLN A 508 58.92 -42.71 7.23
N PHE A 509 57.97 -41.77 7.19
CA PHE A 509 56.55 -42.10 7.11
C PHE A 509 56.19 -42.69 5.74
N HIS A 510 56.74 -42.14 4.65
CA HIS A 510 56.53 -42.65 3.30
C HIS A 510 57.09 -44.07 3.14
N GLU A 511 58.31 -44.30 3.61
CA GLU A 511 58.98 -45.61 3.58
C GLU A 511 58.28 -46.64 4.48
N ASN A 512 57.89 -46.28 5.72
CA ASN A 512 57.34 -47.26 6.66
C ASN A 512 55.83 -47.51 6.54
N VAL A 513 55.04 -46.56 6.02
CA VAL A 513 53.56 -46.64 6.03
C VAL A 513 53.00 -46.97 4.65
N ILE A 514 53.60 -46.49 3.56
CA ILE A 514 53.07 -46.78 2.22
C ILE A 514 53.41 -48.22 1.79
N GLU A 515 54.56 -48.76 2.19
CA GLU A 515 54.83 -50.20 2.02
C GLU A 515 53.87 -51.10 2.83
N ARG A 516 53.24 -50.58 3.90
CA ARG A 516 52.23 -51.31 4.70
C ARG A 516 50.80 -51.14 4.19
N MET A 517 50.56 -50.27 3.22
CA MET A 517 49.26 -50.04 2.58
C MET A 517 49.09 -50.82 1.26
N ASP A 518 49.85 -51.90 1.07
CA ASP A 518 49.65 -52.81 -0.06
C ASP A 518 48.37 -53.66 0.12
N LYS A 519 47.60 -53.87 -0.96
CA LYS A 519 46.35 -54.67 -0.95
C LYS A 519 46.60 -56.08 -0.40
N LEU A 520 47.79 -56.62 -0.65
CA LEU A 520 48.24 -57.92 -0.15
C LEU A 520 48.40 -57.95 1.37
N TRP A 521 48.85 -56.86 2.00
CA TRP A 521 48.94 -56.76 3.46
C TRP A 521 47.54 -56.77 4.09
N ARG A 522 46.60 -56.00 3.50
CA ARG A 522 45.20 -56.01 3.94
C ARG A 522 44.56 -57.39 3.80
N TYR A 523 44.84 -58.11 2.72
CA TYR A 523 44.42 -59.51 2.56
C TYR A 523 45.05 -60.41 3.61
N ARG A 524 46.36 -60.30 3.90
CA ARG A 524 47.03 -61.07 4.96
C ARG A 524 46.39 -60.86 6.34
N GLN A 525 45.99 -59.63 6.68
CA GLN A 525 45.38 -59.33 7.98
C GLN A 525 43.91 -59.76 8.09
N LEU A 526 43.17 -59.83 6.98
CA LEU A 526 41.73 -60.10 6.97
C LEU A 526 41.36 -61.50 6.47
N LEU A 527 42.31 -62.24 5.88
CA LEU A 527 42.05 -63.56 5.30
C LEU A 527 41.51 -64.55 6.33
N TRP A 528 42.04 -64.53 7.54
CA TRP A 528 41.57 -65.42 8.62
C TRP A 528 40.14 -65.08 9.04
N MET A 529 39.77 -63.79 9.06
CA MET A 529 38.39 -63.37 9.31
C MET A 529 37.45 -63.78 8.17
N TRP A 530 37.88 -63.64 6.91
CA TRP A 530 37.08 -64.04 5.75
C TRP A 530 36.94 -65.55 5.65
N PHE A 531 37.96 -66.32 6.02
CA PHE A 531 37.90 -67.79 6.06
C PHE A 531 36.79 -68.29 7.01
N LEU A 532 36.57 -67.58 8.11
CA LEU A 532 35.57 -67.95 9.10
C LEU A 532 34.16 -67.42 8.79
N ARG A 533 34.01 -66.39 7.93
CA ARG A 533 32.73 -65.68 7.73
C ARG A 533 32.19 -65.71 6.29
N ASP A 534 33.05 -65.76 5.28
CA ASP A 534 32.66 -65.66 3.86
C ASP A 534 33.73 -66.29 2.94
N SER A 535 33.56 -67.59 2.64
CA SER A 535 34.49 -68.36 1.79
C SER A 535 34.60 -67.80 0.36
N SER A 536 33.58 -67.09 -0.13
CA SER A 536 33.57 -66.48 -1.47
C SER A 536 34.57 -65.32 -1.60
N ARG A 537 34.81 -64.59 -0.50
CA ARG A 537 35.80 -63.49 -0.46
C ARG A 537 37.22 -64.03 -0.35
N VAL A 538 37.40 -65.17 0.33
CA VAL A 538 38.69 -65.87 0.36
C VAL A 538 39.06 -66.36 -1.03
N LEU A 539 38.13 -66.98 -1.76
CA LEU A 539 38.38 -67.42 -3.13
C LEU A 539 38.75 -66.26 -4.07
N ARG A 540 38.05 -65.13 -3.96
CA ARG A 540 38.39 -63.91 -4.73
C ARG A 540 39.76 -63.33 -4.34
N ALA A 541 40.08 -63.29 -3.05
CA ALA A 541 41.40 -62.84 -2.59
C ALA A 541 42.51 -63.78 -3.10
N ILE A 542 42.29 -65.10 -3.11
CA ILE A 542 43.21 -66.08 -3.69
C ILE A 542 43.37 -65.89 -5.20
N GLU A 543 42.28 -65.66 -5.93
CA GLU A 543 42.34 -65.37 -7.38
C GLU A 543 43.09 -64.07 -7.69
N GLU A 544 42.89 -63.02 -6.91
CA GLU A 544 43.63 -61.77 -7.08
C GLU A 544 45.11 -61.92 -6.74
N ILE A 545 45.45 -62.64 -5.66
CA ILE A 545 46.84 -62.98 -5.31
C ILE A 545 47.47 -63.80 -6.44
N LYS A 546 46.77 -64.80 -6.99
CA LYS A 546 47.23 -65.58 -8.15
C LYS A 546 47.45 -64.70 -9.38
N LYS A 547 46.53 -63.77 -9.67
CA LYS A 547 46.68 -62.82 -10.80
C LYS A 547 47.86 -61.87 -10.61
N MET A 548 48.14 -61.43 -9.38
CA MET A 548 49.31 -60.58 -9.09
C MET A 548 50.61 -61.39 -9.11
N ALA A 549 50.63 -62.60 -8.56
CA ALA A 549 51.77 -63.51 -8.62
C ALA A 549 52.11 -63.93 -10.07
N ALA A 550 51.10 -64.09 -10.94
CA ALA A 550 51.29 -64.35 -12.36
C ALA A 550 51.89 -63.16 -13.14
N LYS A 551 51.80 -61.95 -12.59
CA LYS A 551 52.40 -60.72 -13.16
C LYS A 551 53.80 -60.42 -12.63
N ALA A 552 54.26 -61.12 -11.58
CA ALA A 552 55.62 -60.99 -11.10
C ALA A 552 56.57 -61.79 -12.00
N PRO A 553 57.70 -61.22 -12.46
CA PRO A 553 58.68 -61.97 -13.24
C PRO A 553 59.17 -63.17 -12.42
N GLN A 554 59.03 -64.37 -12.99
CA GLN A 554 59.54 -65.61 -12.39
C GLN A 554 61.06 -65.50 -12.25
N ILE A 555 61.53 -65.18 -11.06
CA ILE A 555 62.93 -65.40 -10.69
C ILE A 555 63.09 -66.90 -10.47
N LEU A 556 63.43 -67.58 -11.57
CA LEU A 556 64.02 -68.90 -11.56
C LEU A 556 65.38 -68.80 -10.85
N LYS A 557 65.53 -69.41 -9.66
CA LYS A 557 66.79 -70.02 -9.18
C LYS A 557 66.57 -70.79 -7.86
N THR A 558 66.36 -72.09 -8.03
CA THR A 558 67.04 -73.20 -7.34
C THR A 558 67.80 -72.92 -6.03
N LEU A 559 67.38 -73.61 -4.95
CA LEU A 559 68.17 -74.31 -3.89
C LEU A 559 67.20 -74.55 -2.71
N GLY A 560 66.96 -75.72 -2.13
CA GLY A 560 67.45 -77.07 -2.27
C GLY A 560 66.98 -77.84 -1.03
N GLY A 561 66.29 -78.97 -1.22
CA GLY A 561 66.14 -80.09 -0.26
C GLY A 561 65.43 -79.86 1.09
N ILE A 562 64.43 -80.69 1.39
CA ILE A 562 64.54 -81.87 2.27
C ILE A 562 63.43 -82.85 1.84
N LYS A 563 63.81 -84.07 1.46
CA LYS A 563 62.91 -85.23 1.43
C LYS A 563 63.02 -85.95 2.78
N ARG A 564 61.90 -86.44 3.29
CA ARG A 564 61.90 -87.53 4.28
C ARG A 564 61.11 -88.71 3.71
N LYS A 565 61.69 -89.91 3.90
CA LYS A 565 61.09 -91.21 3.57
C LYS A 565 59.75 -91.39 4.27
#